data_AF-A0A958J3G6-F1
#
_entry.id   AF-A0A958J3G6-F1
#
_cell.length_a   1.000
_cell.length_b   1.000
_cell.length_c   1.000
_cell.angle_alpha   90.00
_cell.angle_beta   90.00
_cell.angle_gamma   90.00
#
_symmetry.space_group_name_H-M   'P 1'
#
loop_
_entity.id
_entity.type
_entity.pdbx_description
1 polymer ?
#
loop_
_entity_poly.entity_id
_entity_poly.type
_entity_poly.pdbx_seq_one_letter_code
_entity_poly.pdbx_strand_id
1 'polypeptide(L)'
;VAALIFWGLADSPRMAILLAASGDGLASLPTVIKAWKYPETETGVTYIASFVSVILVVPSIPEWNIENSAFQVYLLIANALLLIAVYRKKLSF
;
A
#
# COMPACT_ATOMS: atom_id res chain seq x y z
N VAL A 1 8.00 -19.09 11.59
CA VAL A 1 7.34 -19.77 12.73
C VAL A 1 6.29 -18.87 13.39
N ALA A 2 6.61 -17.64 13.81
CA ALA A 2 5.61 -16.72 14.40
C ALA A 2 4.40 -16.45 13.49
N ALA A 3 4.60 -16.26 12.19
CA ALA A 3 3.51 -16.07 11.22
C ALA A 3 2.54 -17.26 11.13
N LEU A 4 3.03 -18.50 11.27
CA LEU A 4 2.21 -19.72 11.26
C LEU A 4 1.42 -19.90 12.56
N ILE A 5 1.97 -19.42 13.69
CA ILE A 5 1.29 -19.43 14.98
C ILE A 5 0.13 -18.42 14.97
N PHE A 6 0.35 -17.22 14.44
CA PHE A 6 -0.72 -16.24 14.25
C PHE A 6 -1.78 -16.71 13.25
N TRP A 7 -1.38 -17.45 12.20
CA TRP A 7 -2.31 -18.06 11.25
C TRP A 7 -3.25 -19.09 11.90
N GLY A 8 -2.73 -19.93 12.80
CA GLY A 8 -3.55 -20.90 13.54
C GLY A 8 -4.42 -20.28 14.64
N LEU A 9 -4.06 -19.11 15.16
CA LEU A 9 -4.83 -18.36 16.17
C LEU A 9 -5.87 -17.41 15.56
N ALA A 10 -5.65 -16.97 14.32
CA ALA A 10 -6.61 -16.20 13.55
C ALA A 10 -7.69 -17.13 13.02
N ASP A 11 -8.66 -17.46 13.87
CA ASP A 11 -9.87 -18.23 13.53
C ASP A 11 -10.80 -17.49 12.51
N SER A 12 -10.28 -16.43 11.88
CA SER A 12 -10.81 -15.89 10.63
C SER A 12 -9.64 -15.47 9.72
N PRO A 13 -9.49 -16.09 8.53
CA PRO A 13 -8.53 -15.66 7.51
C PRO A 13 -8.61 -14.15 7.19
N ARG A 14 -9.79 -13.55 7.37
CA ARG A 14 -10.05 -12.10 7.28
C ARG A 14 -9.19 -11.26 8.21
N MET A 15 -9.08 -11.63 9.49
CA MET A 15 -8.26 -10.88 10.45
C MET A 15 -6.77 -10.96 10.10
N ALA A 16 -6.30 -12.12 9.63
CA ALA A 16 -4.91 -12.28 9.21
C ALA A 16 -4.57 -11.34 8.04
N ILE A 17 -5.46 -11.25 7.04
CA ILE A 17 -5.30 -10.36 5.89
C ILE A 17 -5.32 -8.89 6.31
N LEU A 18 -6.25 -8.49 7.19
CA LEU A 18 -6.30 -7.11 7.70
C LEU A 18 -5.03 -6.74 8.47
N LEU A 19 -4.53 -7.62 9.33
CA LEU A 19 -3.30 -7.38 10.08
C LEU A 19 -2.09 -7.29 9.16
N ALA A 20 -2.02 -8.16 8.13
CA ALA A 20 -0.95 -8.12 7.15
C ALA A 20 -0.97 -6.81 6.33
N ALA A 21 -2.12 -6.43 5.76
CA ALA A 21 -2.26 -5.19 5.00
C ALA A 21 -2.01 -3.94 5.87
N SER A 22 -2.44 -3.96 7.13
CA SER A 22 -2.16 -2.88 8.09
C SER A 22 -0.66 -2.82 8.44
N GLY A 23 -0.03 -3.98 8.63
CA GLY A 23 1.40 -4.10 8.87
C GLY A 23 2.23 -3.50 7.73
N ASP A 24 1.88 -3.84 6.49
CA ASP A 24 2.51 -3.26 5.29
C ASP A 24 2.25 -1.76 5.18
N GLY A 25 1.04 -1.32 5.54
CA GLY A 25 0.70 0.10 5.66
C GLY A 25 1.61 0.84 6.64
N LEU A 26 1.78 0.32 7.85
CA LEU A 26 2.68 0.90 8.86
C LEU A 26 4.15 0.84 8.42
N ALA A 27 4.57 -0.26 7.80
CA ALA A 27 5.91 -0.43 7.25
C ALA A 27 6.21 0.54 6.10
N SER A 28 5.18 1.05 5.41
CA SER A 28 5.33 2.08 4.38
C SER A 28 5.58 3.49 4.94
N LEU A 29 5.26 3.74 6.22
CA LEU A 29 5.36 5.08 6.82
C LEU A 29 6.78 5.68 6.78
N PRO A 30 7.87 4.94 7.13
CA PRO A 30 9.22 5.48 7.02
C PRO A 30 9.55 5.91 5.59
N THR A 31 9.09 5.14 4.59
CA THR A 31 9.27 5.46 3.18
C THR A 31 8.49 6.71 2.78
N VAL A 32 7.24 6.86 3.21
CA VAL A 32 6.44 8.08 2.98
C VAL A 32 7.10 9.30 3.62
N ILE A 33 7.56 9.19 4.87
CA ILE A 33 8.24 10.28 5.58
C ILE A 33 9.55 10.66 4.88
N LYS A 34 10.33 9.66 4.44
CA LYS A 34 11.56 9.87 3.68
C LYS A 34 11.28 10.54 2.35
N ALA A 35 10.35 10.01 1.56
CA ALA A 35 9.93 10.57 0.27
C ALA A 35 9.43 12.00 0.40
N TRP A 36 8.73 12.31 1.51
CA TRP A 36 8.30 13.67 1.79
C TRP A 36 9.50 14.58 2.01
N LYS A 37 10.44 14.23 2.89
CA LYS A 37 11.60 15.09 3.20
C LYS A 37 12.59 15.21 2.02
N TYR A 38 12.88 14.09 1.37
CA TYR A 38 13.91 13.91 0.34
C TYR A 38 13.35 13.25 -0.93
N PRO A 39 12.42 13.91 -1.64
CA PRO A 39 11.73 13.35 -2.81
C PRO A 39 12.67 12.95 -3.95
N GLU A 40 13.81 13.61 -4.07
CA GLU A 40 14.85 13.32 -5.07
C GLU A 40 15.53 11.96 -4.90
N THR A 41 15.40 11.32 -3.73
CA THR A 41 16.02 10.00 -3.43
C THR A 41 15.16 8.81 -3.87
N GLU A 42 13.99 9.07 -4.43
CA GLU A 42 12.97 8.08 -4.75
C GLU A 42 12.68 8.06 -6.26
N THR A 43 12.41 6.88 -6.82
CA THR A 43 12.12 6.75 -8.26
C THR A 43 10.61 6.89 -8.52
N GLY A 44 10.17 8.11 -8.83
CA GLY A 44 8.75 8.44 -9.03
C GLY A 44 8.01 7.57 -10.06
N VAL A 45 8.69 7.14 -11.13
CA VAL A 45 8.11 6.28 -12.18
C VAL A 45 7.62 4.95 -11.61
N THR A 46 8.32 4.38 -10.62
CA THR A 46 7.91 3.12 -9.96
C THR A 46 6.57 3.28 -9.27
N TYR A 47 6.36 4.39 -8.56
CA TYR A 47 5.10 4.67 -7.88
C TYR A 47 3.98 5.01 -8.87
N ILE A 48 4.28 5.65 -10.01
CA ILE A 48 3.29 5.90 -11.07
C ILE A 48 2.82 4.56 -11.65
N ALA A 49 3.76 3.70 -12.04
CA ALA A 49 3.44 2.41 -12.63
C ALA A 49 2.62 1.55 -11.67
N SER A 50 3.00 1.52 -10.39
CA SER A 50 2.28 0.82 -9.33
C SER A 50 0.87 1.38 -9.11
N PHE A 51 0.73 2.71 -9.03
CA PHE A 51 -0.57 3.36 -8.87
C PHE A 51 -1.51 3.10 -10.05
N VAL A 52 -1.01 3.20 -11.29
CA VAL A 52 -1.79 2.87 -12.50
C VAL A 52 -2.19 1.39 -12.49
N SER A 53 -1.27 0.49 -12.14
CA SER A 53 -1.58 -0.94 -12.03
C SER A 53 -2.73 -1.18 -11.05
N VAL A 54 -2.70 -0.56 -9.87
CA VAL A 54 -3.77 -0.75 -8.87
C VAL A 54 -5.09 -0.16 -9.34
N ILE A 55 -5.09 1.01 -10.00
CA ILE A 55 -6.31 1.59 -10.60
C ILE A 55 -6.93 0.64 -11.63
N LEU A 56 -6.14 -0.10 -12.40
CA LEU A 56 -6.63 -1.08 -13.37
C LEU A 56 -7.14 -2.38 -12.69
N VAL A 57 -6.51 -2.77 -11.58
CA VAL A 57 -6.88 -3.99 -10.84
C VAL A 57 -8.15 -3.80 -10.01
N VAL A 58 -8.34 -2.65 -9.37
CA VAL A 58 -9.47 -2.40 -8.45
C VAL A 58 -10.85 -2.68 -9.09
N PRO A 59 -11.15 -2.23 -10.32
CA PRO A 59 -12.41 -2.56 -10.99
C PRO A 59 -12.54 -4.04 -11.38
N SER A 60 -11.42 -4.76 -11.49
CA SER A 60 -11.38 -6.17 -11.85
C SER A 60 -11.57 -7.10 -10.65
N ILE A 61 -11.73 -6.55 -9.44
CA ILE A 61 -11.99 -7.32 -8.22
C ILE A 61 -13.38 -7.99 -8.34
N PRO A 62 -13.46 -9.34 -8.31
CA PRO A 62 -14.71 -10.06 -8.56
C PRO A 62 -15.75 -9.88 -7.44
N GLU A 63 -15.27 -9.80 -6.19
CA GLU A 63 -16.11 -9.59 -5.01
C GLU A 63 -15.43 -8.59 -4.08
N TRP A 64 -16.17 -7.56 -3.67
CA TRP A 64 -15.69 -6.56 -2.72
C TRP A 64 -15.78 -7.06 -1.28
N ASN A 65 -14.89 -8.00 -0.95
CA ASN A 65 -14.68 -8.53 0.39
C ASN A 65 -13.23 -8.29 0.86
N ILE A 66 -12.95 -8.54 2.14
CA ILE A 66 -11.66 -8.26 2.76
C ILE A 66 -10.54 -9.03 2.07
N GLU A 67 -10.81 -10.28 1.72
CA GLU A 67 -9.85 -11.21 1.12
C GLU A 67 -9.34 -10.71 -0.23
N ASN A 68 -10.22 -10.13 -1.04
CA ASN A 68 -9.89 -9.67 -2.38
C ASN A 68 -9.50 -8.19 -2.45
N SER A 69 -9.98 -7.34 -1.52
CA SER A 69 -9.83 -5.89 -1.64
C SER A 69 -8.80 -5.26 -0.69
N ALA A 70 -8.49 -5.87 0.46
CA ALA A 70 -7.69 -5.20 1.50
C ALA A 70 -6.32 -4.72 1.01
N PHE A 71 -5.57 -5.58 0.32
CA PHE A 71 -4.26 -5.21 -0.23
C PHE A 71 -4.37 -4.20 -1.37
N GLN A 72 -5.39 -4.28 -2.21
CA GLN A 72 -5.57 -3.33 -3.31
C GLN A 72 -5.88 -1.93 -2.77
N VAL A 73 -6.72 -1.82 -1.73
CA VAL A 73 -7.01 -0.56 -1.06
C VAL A 73 -5.76 0.01 -0.38
N TYR A 74 -5.00 -0.81 0.35
CA TYR A 74 -3.73 -0.38 0.94
C TYR A 74 -2.76 0.13 -0.12
N LEU A 75 -2.52 -0.64 -1.19
CA LEU A 75 -1.60 -0.27 -2.25
C LEU A 75 -2.05 1.03 -2.94
N LEU A 76 -3.35 1.22 -3.16
CA LEU A 76 -3.87 2.44 -3.74
C LEU A 76 -3.53 3.67 -2.88
N ILE A 77 -3.79 3.59 -1.57
CA ILE A 77 -3.52 4.68 -0.62
C ILE A 77 -2.01 4.92 -0.50
N ALA A 78 -1.22 3.87 -0.32
CA ALA A 78 0.23 4.00 -0.13
C ALA A 78 0.92 4.59 -1.36
N ASN A 79 0.59 4.12 -2.58
CA ASN A 79 1.16 4.67 -3.80
C ASN A 79 0.67 6.11 -4.06
N ALA A 80 -0.58 6.44 -3.74
CA ALA A 80 -1.05 7.82 -3.82
C ALA A 80 -0.25 8.76 -2.90
N LEU A 81 -0.06 8.36 -1.64
CA LEU A 81 0.74 9.12 -0.67
C LEU A 81 2.19 9.28 -1.13
N LEU A 82 2.80 8.22 -1.66
CA LEU A 82 4.17 8.25 -2.18
C LEU A 82 4.30 9.13 -3.42
N LEU A 83 3.33 9.08 -4.34
CA LEU A 83 3.29 9.98 -5.50
C LEU A 83 3.20 11.43 -5.08
N ILE A 84 2.29 11.76 -4.17
CA ILE A 84 2.17 13.11 -3.63
C ILE A 84 3.49 13.52 -2.97
N ALA A 85 4.07 12.65 -2.13
CA ALA A 85 5.31 12.94 -1.42
C ALA A 85 6.49 13.23 -2.38
N VAL A 86 6.65 12.42 -3.42
CA VAL A 86 7.72 12.55 -4.42
C VAL A 86 7.53 13.77 -5.31
N TYR A 87 6.31 14.06 -5.75
CA TYR A 87 6.06 15.14 -6.72
C TYR A 87 5.71 16.49 -6.10
N ARG A 88 5.50 16.60 -4.77
CA ARG A 88 5.10 17.86 -4.11
C ARG A 88 5.99 19.06 -4.43
N LYS A 89 7.31 18.88 -4.48
CA LYS A 89 8.27 19.98 -4.77
C LYS A 89 8.29 20.36 -6.25
N LYS A 90 7.89 19.46 -7.15
CA LYS A 90 7.80 19.74 -8.60
C LYS A 90 6.48 20.40 -9.00
N LEU A 91 5.44 20.27 -8.17
CA LEU A 91 4.10 20.82 -8.39
C LEU A 91 3.86 22.16 -7.68
N SER A 92 4.76 22.59 -6.80
CA SER A 92 4.75 23.95 -6.25
C SER A 92 5.21 24.91 -7.34
N PHE A 93 4.23 25.57 -7.98
CA PHE A 93 4.44 26.73 -8.86
C PHE A 93 5.12 27.88 -8.12
#